data_AF-A0A5C3N5Q4-F1
#
_entry.id   AF-A0A5C3N5Q4-F1
#
_cell.length_a   1.000
_cell.length_b   1.000
_cell.length_c   1.000
_cell.angle_alpha   90.00
_cell.angle_beta   90.00
_cell.angle_gamma   90.00
#
_symmetry.space_group_name_H-M   'P 1'
#
loop_
_entity.id
_entity.type
_entity.pdbx_description
1 polymer ?
#
loop_
_entity_poly.entity_id
_entity_poly.type
_entity_poly.pdbx_seq_one_letter_code
_entity_poly.pdbx_strand_id
1 'polypeptide(L)'
;MPRKHRFRLTMPKKSLVQRNRNAGAPSDAEWERMEVIAAFQVDDEQKFKKGDFAILLPDMADPDNPPRLHEFWVGILRDIRARHIHGENDVWVRVQWFYSPDDVKSLIKSFDASTCGRYERVLSDDFTIVSLTCFSDVISVKEYVESNIDQEDIYACERDQDTGFFYRYDLEHRARTINPKHIGTCLCSIPYNPDKDIMHLCPHPSCRRWYHRTCLVIRGSIESKVTKREREDSLLSSSPDSDEPFPVAAYQHPVPMPSPKKGRGPGTGRGKGKSIVHVSPLATLPEDLLETARLPIVKGAKVGGLVGNVRGVVAARRIVYAALEGREPVPKGWREKVIDGCKAIREEAAYGWEDEAPPLKCPQCQGAI
;
A
#
# COMPACT_ATOMS: atom_id res chain seq x y z
N MET A 1 -3.79 21.53 -20.10
CA MET A 1 -3.54 20.42 -19.16
C MET A 1 -3.95 20.89 -17.77
N PRO A 2 -4.80 20.16 -17.04
CA PRO A 2 -5.19 20.57 -15.70
C PRO A 2 -3.97 20.46 -14.77
N ARG A 3 -3.59 21.58 -14.15
CA ARG A 3 -2.53 21.64 -13.14
C ARG A 3 -2.98 20.78 -11.95
N LYS A 4 -2.32 19.63 -11.74
CA LYS A 4 -2.47 18.83 -10.52
C LYS A 4 -2.17 19.75 -9.33
N HIS A 5 -3.15 19.89 -8.43
CA HIS A 5 -3.06 20.69 -7.23
C HIS A 5 -1.92 20.12 -6.37
N ARG A 6 -0.90 20.93 -6.10
CA ARG A 6 0.21 20.53 -5.21
C ARG A 6 -0.30 20.61 -3.79
N PHE A 7 -0.44 19.47 -3.11
CA PHE A 7 -0.54 19.46 -1.66
C PHE A 7 0.85 19.79 -1.11
N ARG A 8 1.05 21.08 -0.80
CA ARG A 8 2.18 21.48 0.02
C ARG A 8 1.75 21.17 1.45
N LEU A 9 2.26 20.08 2.01
CA LEU A 9 2.39 19.95 3.46
C LEU A 9 3.44 20.97 3.93
N THR A 10 3.10 22.25 3.89
CA THR A 10 3.75 23.22 4.75
C THR A 10 3.21 22.95 6.13
N MET A 11 4.08 22.40 6.99
CA MET A 11 3.82 22.27 8.43
C MET A 11 3.15 23.55 8.93
N PRO A 12 2.02 23.45 9.65
CA PRO A 12 1.20 24.61 9.97
C PRO A 12 2.01 25.69 10.68
N LYS A 13 1.71 26.96 10.37
CA LYS A 13 2.12 28.09 11.20
C LYS A 13 1.74 27.78 12.65
N LYS A 14 2.65 28.08 13.59
CA LYS A 14 2.48 27.93 15.05
C LYS A 14 1.03 28.24 15.48
N SER A 15 0.21 27.21 15.62
CA SER A 15 -1.13 27.34 16.21
C SER A 15 -0.91 27.50 17.71
N LEU A 16 -1.51 28.53 18.30
CA LEU A 16 -1.49 28.75 19.74
C LEU A 16 -2.07 27.51 20.43
N VAL A 17 -1.27 26.88 21.30
CA VAL A 17 -1.68 25.71 22.08
C VAL A 17 -2.93 26.05 22.89
N GLN A 18 -4.08 25.55 22.44
CA GLN A 18 -5.35 25.71 23.13
C GLN A 18 -5.42 24.69 24.26
N ARG A 19 -5.58 25.18 25.50
CA ARG A 19 -5.84 24.35 26.69
C ARG A 19 -7.05 23.43 26.45
N ASN A 20 -6.94 22.17 26.88
CA ASN A 20 -7.95 21.14 26.68
C ASN A 20 -9.35 21.59 27.17
N ARG A 21 -10.27 21.79 26.21
CA ARG A 21 -11.61 22.37 26.37
C ARG A 21 -12.73 21.31 26.40
N ASN A 22 -12.44 20.03 26.60
CA ASN A 22 -13.52 19.02 26.74
C ASN A 22 -14.40 19.21 28.00
N ALA A 23 -14.09 20.19 28.86
CA ALA A 23 -15.01 20.68 29.88
C ALA A 23 -16.26 21.29 29.23
N GLY A 24 -17.41 20.63 29.38
CA GLY A 24 -18.69 21.07 28.81
C GLY A 24 -19.20 20.24 27.63
N ALA A 25 -18.59 19.07 27.39
CA ALA A 25 -19.13 18.11 26.42
C ALA A 25 -20.61 17.82 26.70
N PRO A 26 -21.47 17.84 25.66
CA PRO A 26 -22.89 17.57 25.83
C PRO A 26 -23.10 16.13 26.30
N SER A 27 -24.09 15.95 27.19
CA SER A 27 -24.60 14.61 27.52
C SER A 27 -25.26 13.95 26.30
N ASP A 28 -25.41 12.63 26.29
CA ASP A 28 -26.08 11.93 25.18
C ASP A 28 -27.49 12.48 24.90
N ALA A 29 -28.24 12.82 25.94
CA ALA A 29 -29.58 13.39 25.80
C ALA A 29 -29.55 14.80 25.19
N GLU A 30 -28.55 15.61 25.55
CA GLU A 30 -28.35 16.92 24.92
C GLU A 30 -27.90 16.77 23.47
N TRP A 31 -26.95 15.89 23.20
CA TRP A 31 -26.46 15.58 21.85
C TRP A 31 -27.61 15.27 20.90
N GLU A 32 -28.57 14.43 21.33
CA GLU A 32 -29.71 14.08 20.50
C GLU A 32 -30.65 15.24 20.16
N ARG A 33 -30.64 16.31 20.97
CA ARG A 33 -31.42 17.54 20.72
C ARG A 33 -30.66 18.59 19.91
N MET A 34 -29.36 18.45 19.74
CA MET A 34 -28.54 19.40 18.99
C MET A 34 -28.84 19.36 17.49
N GLU A 35 -28.63 20.48 16.81
CA GLU A 35 -28.82 20.58 15.36
C GLU A 35 -27.71 19.82 14.64
N VAL A 36 -28.08 18.94 13.71
CA VAL A 36 -27.12 18.24 12.85
C VAL A 36 -26.63 19.17 11.76
N ILE A 37 -25.31 19.32 11.64
CA ILE A 37 -24.69 20.13 10.58
C ILE A 37 -23.80 19.25 9.70
N ALA A 38 -23.65 19.62 8.43
CA ALA A 38 -22.91 18.80 7.46
C ALA A 38 -21.38 18.91 7.59
N ALA A 39 -20.90 20.08 8.04
CA ALA A 39 -19.48 20.42 8.08
C ALA A 39 -19.22 21.60 9.02
N PHE A 40 -17.97 21.73 9.47
CA PHE A 40 -17.47 22.91 10.18
C PHE A 40 -16.10 23.30 9.64
N GLN A 41 -15.61 24.46 10.09
CA GLN A 41 -14.34 25.04 9.69
C GLN A 41 -13.63 25.54 10.95
N VAL A 42 -12.37 25.15 11.14
CA VAL A 42 -11.55 25.56 12.30
C VAL A 42 -10.80 26.86 12.01
N ASP A 43 -10.27 26.97 10.78
CA ASP A 43 -9.57 28.14 10.25
C ASP A 43 -9.96 28.36 8.76
N ASP A 44 -9.57 29.49 8.16
CA ASP A 44 -9.91 29.87 6.77
C ASP A 44 -9.52 28.85 5.68
N GLU A 45 -8.69 27.84 6.01
CA GLU A 45 -8.13 26.89 5.05
C GLU A 45 -8.75 25.48 5.12
N GLN A 46 -9.27 25.06 6.29
CA GLN A 46 -9.61 23.65 6.53
C GLN A 46 -11.09 23.43 6.85
N LYS A 47 -11.78 22.71 5.97
CA LYS A 47 -13.17 22.28 6.16
C LYS A 47 -13.23 20.80 6.53
N PHE A 48 -13.94 20.50 7.62
CA PHE A 48 -14.17 19.15 8.12
C PHE A 48 -15.62 18.74 7.84
N LYS A 49 -15.84 17.53 7.35
CA LYS A 49 -17.18 16.95 7.12
C LYS A 49 -17.29 15.55 7.72
N LYS A 50 -18.53 15.10 7.88
CA LYS A 50 -18.82 13.72 8.30
C LYS A 50 -18.15 12.71 7.35
N GLY A 51 -17.52 11.71 7.94
CA GLY A 51 -16.76 10.67 7.24
C GLY A 51 -15.29 11.01 6.99
N ASP A 52 -14.86 12.24 7.24
CA ASP A 52 -13.44 12.57 7.18
C ASP A 52 -12.68 11.87 8.31
N PHE A 53 -11.40 11.57 8.04
CA PHE A 53 -10.44 11.21 9.05
C PHE A 53 -9.68 12.47 9.45
N ALA A 54 -9.46 12.66 10.75
CA ALA A 54 -8.75 13.82 11.24
C ALA A 54 -7.72 13.44 12.30
N ILE A 55 -6.71 14.30 12.42
CA ILE A 55 -5.77 14.29 13.53
C ILE A 55 -6.21 15.28 14.60
N LEU A 56 -6.03 14.87 15.85
CA LEU A 56 -6.33 15.66 17.03
C LEU A 56 -5.07 15.79 17.88
N LEU A 57 -4.83 17.00 18.39
CA LEU A 57 -3.65 17.30 19.19
C LEU A 57 -3.65 16.45 20.48
N PRO A 58 -2.55 15.76 20.81
CA PRO A 58 -2.40 15.13 22.11
C PRO A 58 -2.50 16.15 23.24
N ASP A 59 -3.04 15.70 24.37
CA ASP A 59 -3.03 16.50 25.59
C ASP A 59 -1.60 16.89 25.97
N MET A 60 -1.41 18.16 26.32
CA MET A 60 -0.13 18.71 26.77
C MET A 60 0.98 18.76 25.71
N ALA A 61 0.64 18.79 24.42
CA ALA A 61 1.63 19.03 23.36
C ALA A 61 2.37 20.37 23.58
N ASP A 62 3.70 20.31 23.55
CA ASP A 62 4.57 21.49 23.69
C ASP A 62 4.50 22.35 22.41
N PRO A 63 4.08 23.63 22.50
CA PRO A 63 4.04 24.53 21.34
C PRO A 63 5.40 24.69 20.65
N ASP A 64 6.49 24.58 21.41
CA ASP A 64 7.85 24.79 20.92
C ASP A 64 8.48 23.50 20.37
N ASN A 65 7.89 22.34 20.67
CA ASN A 65 8.27 21.05 20.13
C ASN A 65 7.02 20.27 19.67
N PRO A 66 6.46 20.62 18.49
CA PRO A 66 5.23 20.00 18.01
C PRO A 66 5.43 18.50 17.81
N PRO A 67 4.43 17.67 18.16
CA PRO A 67 4.51 16.23 17.99
C PRO A 67 4.72 15.88 16.51
N ARG A 68 5.37 14.75 16.28
CA ARG A 68 5.46 14.16 14.94
C ARG A 68 4.08 13.69 14.51
N LEU A 69 3.83 13.62 13.21
CA LEU A 69 2.52 13.22 12.68
C LEU A 69 2.01 11.92 13.31
N HIS A 70 2.86 10.89 13.44
CA HIS A 70 2.47 9.61 14.02
C HIS A 70 2.19 9.62 15.53
N GLU A 71 2.38 10.75 16.23
CA GLU A 71 2.10 10.92 17.66
C GLU A 71 0.71 11.55 17.89
N PHE A 72 0.04 12.05 16.84
CA PHE A 72 -1.31 12.58 16.96
C PHE A 72 -2.35 11.47 17.17
N TRP A 73 -3.42 11.83 17.87
CA TRP A 73 -4.65 11.05 17.91
C TRP A 73 -5.30 11.05 16.53
N VAL A 74 -5.90 9.94 16.15
CA VAL A 74 -6.58 9.78 14.86
C VAL A 74 -8.02 9.37 15.12
N GLY A 75 -8.96 9.96 14.38
CA GLY A 75 -10.37 9.58 14.48
C GLY A 75 -11.16 9.80 13.20
N ILE A 76 -12.29 9.11 13.06
CA ILE A 76 -13.31 9.36 12.03
C ILE A 76 -14.40 10.25 12.61
N LEU A 77 -14.77 11.29 11.88
CA LEU A 77 -15.90 12.15 12.20
C LEU A 77 -17.21 11.42 11.86
N ARG A 78 -17.91 10.92 12.87
CA ARG A 78 -19.14 10.12 12.67
C ARG A 78 -20.40 10.97 12.63
N ASP A 79 -20.43 12.02 13.43
CA ASP A 79 -21.56 12.95 13.49
C ASP A 79 -21.09 14.33 13.96
N ILE A 80 -21.70 15.39 13.45
CA ILE A 80 -21.32 16.78 13.73
C ILE A 80 -22.60 17.53 14.11
N ARG A 81 -22.60 18.14 15.28
CA ARG A 81 -23.77 18.84 15.80
C ARG A 81 -23.43 20.18 16.41
N ALA A 82 -24.37 21.11 16.36
CA ALA A 82 -24.25 22.43 16.96
C ALA A 82 -25.37 22.70 17.96
N ARG A 83 -25.06 23.45 19.00
CA ARG A 83 -26.05 24.10 19.87
C ARG A 83 -25.81 25.59 19.90
N HIS A 84 -26.88 26.36 20.01
CA HIS A 84 -26.78 27.81 20.16
C HIS A 84 -26.66 28.17 21.64
N ILE A 85 -25.49 28.65 22.06
CA ILE A 85 -25.25 29.15 23.41
C ILE A 85 -24.89 30.62 23.29
N HIS A 86 -25.65 31.49 23.98
CA HIS A 86 -25.41 32.93 24.00
C HIS A 86 -25.31 33.59 22.61
N GLY A 87 -26.00 33.04 21.61
CA GLY A 87 -25.99 33.55 20.23
C GLY A 87 -24.81 33.06 19.37
N GLU A 88 -23.94 32.22 19.91
CA GLU A 88 -22.83 31.58 19.19
C GLU A 88 -23.12 30.11 18.92
N ASN A 89 -22.56 29.59 17.82
CA ASN A 89 -22.63 28.18 17.48
C ASN A 89 -21.54 27.41 18.22
N ASP A 90 -21.96 26.63 19.22
CA ASP A 90 -21.09 25.71 19.93
C ASP A 90 -21.13 24.34 19.23
N VAL A 91 -20.09 24.03 18.45
CA VAL A 91 -20.02 22.85 17.57
C VAL A 91 -19.22 21.73 18.23
N TRP A 92 -19.81 20.54 18.23
CA TRP A 92 -19.26 19.32 18.80
C TRP A 92 -19.30 18.19 17.78
N VAL A 93 -18.36 17.26 17.94
CA VAL A 93 -18.14 16.19 16.97
C VAL A 93 -18.08 14.85 17.70
N ARG A 94 -18.89 13.89 17.25
CA ARG A 94 -18.79 12.50 17.70
C ARG A 94 -17.73 11.80 16.86
N VAL A 95 -16.62 11.46 17.50
CA VAL A 95 -15.45 10.83 16.89
C VAL A 95 -15.45 9.35 17.23
N GLN A 96 -15.13 8.50 16.25
CA GLN A 96 -14.71 7.12 16.49
C GLN A 96 -13.19 7.03 16.42
N TRP A 97 -12.58 6.41 17.42
CA TRP A 97 -11.14 6.47 17.61
C TRP A 97 -10.37 5.43 16.82
N PHE A 98 -9.16 5.83 16.45
CA PHE A 98 -8.09 4.94 16.02
C PHE A 98 -6.99 4.94 17.09
N TYR A 99 -6.69 3.76 17.61
CA TYR A 99 -5.68 3.58 18.65
C TYR A 99 -4.31 3.37 18.03
N SER A 100 -3.27 3.92 18.64
CA SER A 100 -1.90 3.54 18.29
C SER A 100 -1.59 2.13 18.80
N PRO A 101 -0.59 1.44 18.23
CA PRO A 101 -0.16 0.14 18.72
C PRO A 101 0.18 0.13 20.22
N ASP A 102 0.76 1.22 20.74
CA ASP A 102 1.10 1.34 22.16
C ASP A 102 -0.14 1.51 23.04
N ASP A 103 -1.15 2.26 22.57
CA ASP A 103 -2.44 2.34 23.27
C ASP A 103 -3.10 0.97 23.33
N VAL A 104 -3.10 0.21 22.23
CA VAL A 104 -3.65 -1.15 22.20
C VAL A 104 -2.88 -2.08 23.14
N LYS A 105 -1.55 -1.98 23.20
CA LYS A 105 -0.72 -2.74 24.14
C LYS A 105 -1.04 -2.42 25.61
N SER A 106 -1.38 -1.16 25.90
CA SER A 106 -1.78 -0.73 27.23
C SER A 106 -3.13 -1.35 27.65
N LEU A 107 -4.03 -1.60 26.69
CA LEU A 107 -5.33 -2.26 26.90
C LEU A 107 -5.22 -3.79 26.91
N ILE A 108 -4.41 -4.36 26.01
CA ILE A 108 -4.21 -5.79 25.76
C ILE A 108 -2.74 -6.11 25.96
N LYS A 109 -2.36 -6.53 27.17
CA LYS A 109 -0.96 -6.77 27.55
C LYS A 109 -0.22 -7.78 26.67
N SER A 110 -0.92 -8.73 26.05
CA SER A 110 -0.35 -9.73 25.14
C SER A 110 -0.12 -9.22 23.71
N PHE A 111 -0.59 -8.02 23.39
CA PHE A 111 -0.40 -7.43 22.07
C PHE A 111 1.03 -6.92 21.91
N ASP A 112 1.69 -7.30 20.82
CA ASP A 112 3.05 -6.89 20.53
C ASP A 112 3.08 -5.70 19.57
N ALA A 113 3.04 -4.49 20.14
CA ALA A 113 3.16 -3.24 19.40
C ALA A 113 4.44 -3.12 18.55
N SER A 114 5.51 -3.87 18.87
CA SER A 114 6.79 -3.77 18.16
C SER A 114 6.75 -4.31 16.72
N THR A 115 5.68 -5.04 16.38
CA THR A 115 5.38 -5.62 15.07
C THR A 115 4.49 -4.72 14.20
N CYS A 116 4.08 -3.55 14.71
CA CYS A 116 3.29 -2.57 13.96
C CYS A 116 4.18 -1.46 13.38
N GLY A 117 3.76 -0.89 12.26
CA GLY A 117 4.40 0.30 11.70
C GLY A 117 4.05 1.55 12.53
N ARG A 118 4.90 2.59 12.51
CA ARG A 118 4.65 3.84 13.26
C ARG A 118 3.35 4.56 12.85
N TYR A 119 3.00 4.48 11.57
CA TYR A 119 1.78 5.06 10.97
C TYR A 119 0.59 4.10 10.99
N GLU A 120 0.75 2.93 11.62
CA GLU A 120 -0.33 1.99 11.81
C GLU A 120 -1.28 2.46 12.90
N ARG A 121 -2.55 2.20 12.69
CA ARG A 121 -3.63 2.46 13.63
C ARG A 121 -4.56 1.26 13.71
N VAL A 122 -5.30 1.16 14.80
CA VAL A 122 -6.31 0.13 15.04
C VAL A 122 -7.66 0.79 15.22
N LEU A 123 -8.59 0.53 14.31
CA LEU A 123 -9.94 1.11 14.34
C LEU A 123 -10.71 0.55 15.54
N SER A 124 -11.20 1.37 16.46
CA SER A 124 -11.94 0.86 17.63
C SER A 124 -13.44 1.05 17.49
N ASP A 125 -14.24 0.32 18.26
CA ASP A 125 -15.66 0.61 18.51
C ASP A 125 -15.88 1.69 19.60
N ASP A 126 -14.84 2.44 19.97
CA ASP A 126 -14.92 3.49 20.98
C ASP A 126 -15.28 4.85 20.35
N PHE A 127 -16.20 5.55 21.01
CA PHE A 127 -16.73 6.83 20.55
C PHE A 127 -16.64 7.87 21.66
N THR A 128 -16.28 9.10 21.30
CA THR A 128 -16.27 10.24 22.22
C THR A 128 -16.78 11.48 21.53
N ILE A 129 -17.43 12.37 22.29
CA ILE A 129 -17.82 13.70 21.82
C ILE A 129 -16.71 14.68 22.20
N VAL A 130 -16.16 15.38 21.20
CA VAL A 130 -15.07 16.34 21.36
C VAL A 130 -15.44 17.70 20.75
N SER A 131 -14.87 18.76 21.30
CA SER A 131 -15.02 20.12 20.78
C SER A 131 -14.33 20.27 19.41
N LEU A 132 -14.86 21.14 18.55
CA LEU A 132 -14.23 21.50 17.27
C LEU A 132 -12.78 21.98 17.43
N THR A 133 -12.43 22.53 18.59
CA THR A 133 -11.09 23.05 18.92
C THR A 133 -10.03 21.96 19.05
N CYS A 134 -10.41 20.69 19.15
CA CYS A 134 -9.46 19.58 19.26
C CYS A 134 -8.88 19.16 17.90
N PHE A 135 -9.49 19.58 16.79
CA PHE A 135 -9.12 19.15 15.45
C PHE A 135 -7.97 20.00 14.90
N SER A 136 -6.96 19.33 14.35
CA SER A 136 -5.80 19.98 13.74
C SER A 136 -5.85 19.94 12.21
N ASP A 137 -6.08 18.76 11.60
CA ASP A 137 -6.03 18.60 10.14
C ASP A 137 -6.87 17.40 9.69
N VAL A 138 -7.29 17.41 8.43
CA VAL A 138 -7.91 16.27 7.73
C VAL A 138 -6.80 15.43 7.11
N ILE A 139 -6.85 14.12 7.33
CA ILE A 139 -5.82 13.19 6.86
C ILE A 139 -6.42 12.05 6.03
N SER A 140 -5.56 11.27 5.40
CA SER A 140 -5.93 10.00 4.78
C SER A 140 -5.59 8.83 5.71
N VAL A 141 -6.56 7.95 5.93
CA VAL A 141 -6.35 6.64 6.56
C VAL A 141 -6.81 5.58 5.58
N LYS A 142 -5.94 4.62 5.26
CA LYS A 142 -6.22 3.56 4.28
C LYS A 142 -6.28 2.19 4.95
N GLU A 143 -7.23 1.36 4.51
CA GLU A 143 -7.27 -0.04 4.89
C GLU A 143 -6.18 -0.81 4.13
N TYR A 144 -5.39 -1.58 4.87
CA TYR A 144 -4.36 -2.45 4.33
C TYR A 144 -4.78 -3.92 4.46
N VAL A 145 -5.07 -4.55 3.32
CA VAL A 145 -5.47 -5.96 3.27
C VAL A 145 -4.28 -6.80 2.78
N GLU A 146 -3.61 -7.49 3.69
CA GLU A 146 -2.34 -8.19 3.41
C GLU A 146 -2.46 -9.28 2.31
N SER A 147 -3.63 -9.90 2.15
CA SER A 147 -3.91 -10.92 1.13
C SER A 147 -4.29 -10.34 -0.23
N ASN A 148 -4.52 -9.03 -0.33
CA ASN A 148 -4.94 -8.38 -1.57
C ASN A 148 -3.72 -8.11 -2.46
N ILE A 149 -3.55 -8.91 -3.50
CA ILE A 149 -2.46 -8.76 -4.47
C ILE A 149 -2.67 -7.60 -5.45
N ASP A 150 -3.88 -7.04 -5.49
CA ASP A 150 -4.26 -5.88 -6.28
C ASP A 150 -4.34 -4.60 -5.43
N GLN A 151 -3.85 -4.65 -4.18
CA GLN A 151 -3.83 -3.52 -3.25
C GLN A 151 -3.14 -2.31 -3.86
N GLU A 152 -3.79 -1.16 -3.81
CA GLU A 152 -3.19 0.11 -4.23
C GLU A 152 -2.08 0.53 -3.28
N ASP A 153 -1.10 1.27 -3.80
CA ASP A 153 -0.01 1.84 -2.99
C ASP A 153 -0.58 2.68 -1.83
N ILE A 154 -0.12 2.37 -0.62
CA ILE A 154 -0.43 3.12 0.60
C ILE A 154 0.84 3.83 1.06
N TYR A 155 0.79 5.16 1.11
CA TYR A 155 1.91 6.01 1.51
C TYR A 155 1.88 6.24 3.02
N ALA A 156 2.77 5.56 3.74
CA ALA A 156 2.87 5.63 5.20
C ALA A 156 4.33 5.92 5.61
N CYS A 157 4.95 6.95 5.04
CA CYS A 157 6.31 7.35 5.42
C CYS A 157 6.52 8.86 5.32
N GLU A 158 7.24 9.45 6.29
CA GLU A 158 7.49 10.91 6.41
C GLU A 158 8.11 11.58 5.17
N ARG A 159 8.72 10.79 4.29
CA ARG A 159 9.33 11.30 3.05
C ARG A 159 8.29 11.64 1.98
N ASP A 160 7.07 11.14 2.13
CA ASP A 160 6.01 11.32 1.14
C ASP A 160 5.16 12.55 1.48
N GLN A 161 4.93 13.39 0.47
CA GLN A 161 4.02 14.56 0.59
C GLN A 161 2.57 14.14 0.87
N ASP A 162 2.24 12.87 0.64
CA ASP A 162 0.93 12.27 0.89
C ASP A 162 0.99 11.26 2.07
N THR A 163 1.88 11.50 3.05
CA THR A 163 1.98 10.64 4.26
C THR A 163 0.61 10.51 4.92
N GLY A 164 0.07 9.29 4.91
CA GLY A 164 -1.16 8.94 5.58
C GLY A 164 -0.94 7.86 6.63
N PHE A 165 -2.02 7.56 7.36
CA PHE A 165 -2.07 6.41 8.25
C PHE A 165 -2.67 5.22 7.52
N PHE A 166 -2.50 4.05 8.11
CA PHE A 166 -3.18 2.86 7.66
C PHE A 166 -3.64 2.01 8.83
N TYR A 167 -4.60 1.13 8.56
CA TYR A 167 -5.07 0.15 9.53
C TYR A 167 -5.31 -1.18 8.84
N ARG A 168 -5.19 -2.26 9.60
CA ARG A 168 -5.51 -3.62 9.15
C ARG A 168 -6.22 -4.44 10.24
N TYR A 169 -6.56 -3.78 11.33
CA TYR A 169 -7.15 -4.38 12.51
C TYR A 169 -8.25 -3.48 13.07
N ASP A 170 -9.28 -4.14 13.58
CA ASP A 170 -10.33 -3.57 14.40
C ASP A 170 -10.14 -3.99 15.87
N LEU A 171 -10.37 -3.07 16.79
CA LEU A 171 -10.36 -3.26 18.24
C LEU A 171 -11.80 -3.20 18.76
N GLU A 172 -12.29 -4.30 19.31
CA GLU A 172 -13.47 -4.27 20.16
C GLU A 172 -13.02 -3.81 21.55
N HIS A 173 -13.07 -2.50 21.80
CA HIS A 173 -12.44 -1.82 22.94
C HIS A 173 -12.96 -2.37 24.28
N ARG A 174 -14.26 -2.64 24.38
CA ARG A 174 -14.88 -3.21 25.59
C ARG A 174 -14.48 -4.65 25.81
N ALA A 175 -14.49 -5.48 24.77
CA ALA A 175 -14.12 -6.89 24.85
C ALA A 175 -12.59 -7.10 24.90
N ARG A 176 -11.82 -6.07 24.55
CA ARG A 176 -10.35 -6.09 24.44
C ARG A 176 -9.87 -7.17 23.48
N THR A 177 -10.54 -7.27 22.33
CA THR A 177 -10.21 -8.23 21.28
C THR A 177 -9.82 -7.49 20.00
N ILE A 178 -8.96 -8.11 19.19
CA ILE A 178 -8.50 -7.55 17.91
C ILE A 178 -8.92 -8.50 16.79
N ASN A 179 -9.46 -7.94 15.71
CA ASN A 179 -9.88 -8.67 14.52
C ASN A 179 -9.29 -8.05 13.25
N PRO A 180 -8.71 -8.84 12.33
CA PRO A 180 -8.33 -10.24 12.50
C PRO A 180 -7.32 -10.43 13.64
N LYS A 181 -7.13 -11.68 14.07
CA LYS A 181 -6.09 -11.99 15.07
C LYS A 181 -4.73 -11.49 14.58
N HIS A 182 -3.96 -10.91 15.49
CA HIS A 182 -2.62 -10.36 15.25
C HIS A 182 -1.58 -11.46 15.03
N ILE A 183 -1.69 -12.20 13.92
CA ILE A 183 -0.86 -13.36 13.57
C ILE A 183 -0.37 -13.18 12.13
N GLY A 184 0.94 -13.31 11.92
CA GLY A 184 1.57 -13.15 10.62
C GLY A 184 1.44 -14.39 9.73
N THR A 185 1.60 -14.19 8.43
CA THR A 185 1.52 -15.26 7.42
C THR A 185 2.83 -16.04 7.26
N CYS A 186 3.95 -15.52 7.76
CA CYS A 186 5.27 -16.13 7.69
C CYS A 186 5.37 -17.43 8.53
N LEU A 187 6.44 -18.20 8.33
CA LEU A 187 6.80 -19.38 9.11
C LEU A 187 6.95 -19.11 10.61
N CYS A 188 7.36 -17.89 10.99
CA CYS A 188 7.49 -17.50 12.39
C CYS A 188 6.16 -17.09 13.03
N SER A 189 5.08 -16.95 12.25
CA SER A 189 3.77 -16.42 12.70
C SER A 189 3.80 -15.00 13.29
N ILE A 190 4.94 -14.30 13.22
CA ILE A 190 5.09 -12.90 13.63
C ILE A 190 4.51 -12.01 12.50
N PRO A 191 3.64 -11.05 12.81
CA PRO A 191 3.12 -10.10 11.83
C PRO A 191 4.19 -9.23 11.20
N TYR A 192 3.91 -8.79 9.98
CA TYR A 192 4.74 -7.88 9.21
C TYR A 192 4.79 -6.49 9.85
N ASN A 193 6.00 -6.01 10.15
CA ASN A 193 6.26 -4.61 10.46
C ASN A 193 6.83 -3.87 9.22
N PRO A 194 6.08 -2.94 8.61
CA PRO A 194 6.54 -2.25 7.41
C PRO A 194 7.79 -1.39 7.61
N ASP A 195 8.08 -0.93 8.83
CA ASP A 195 9.24 -0.08 9.12
C ASP A 195 10.55 -0.87 9.20
N LYS A 196 10.48 -2.19 9.44
CA LYS A 196 11.64 -3.03 9.77
C LYS A 196 11.82 -4.18 8.80
N ASP A 197 10.73 -4.80 8.40
CA ASP A 197 10.77 -6.09 7.74
C ASP A 197 10.84 -5.96 6.22
N ILE A 198 11.45 -6.97 5.61
CA ILE A 198 11.36 -7.25 4.19
C ILE A 198 10.69 -8.60 4.03
N MET A 199 9.59 -8.65 3.31
CA MET A 199 8.86 -9.88 3.02
C MET A 199 8.79 -10.18 1.53
N HIS A 200 8.74 -11.46 1.20
CA HIS A 200 8.52 -12.00 -0.14
C HIS A 200 7.17 -12.72 -0.20
N LEU A 201 6.42 -12.53 -1.29
CA LEU A 201 5.14 -13.20 -1.51
C LEU A 201 5.32 -14.43 -2.39
N CYS A 202 4.73 -15.56 -1.98
CA CYS A 202 4.45 -16.64 -2.93
C CYS A 202 3.18 -16.30 -3.74
N PRO A 203 3.27 -16.14 -5.08
CA PRO A 203 2.14 -15.71 -5.90
C PRO A 203 1.08 -16.80 -6.11
N HIS A 204 1.47 -18.08 -5.98
CA HIS A 204 0.59 -19.23 -6.21
C HIS A 204 -0.71 -19.11 -5.39
N PRO A 205 -1.90 -19.20 -6.01
CA PRO A 205 -3.18 -19.07 -5.32
C PRO A 205 -3.36 -19.98 -4.10
N SER A 206 -2.92 -21.24 -4.18
CA SER A 206 -2.98 -22.21 -3.07
C SER A 206 -2.08 -21.87 -1.90
N CYS A 207 -1.01 -21.11 -2.12
CA CYS A 207 -0.07 -20.70 -1.07
C CYS A 207 -0.36 -19.29 -0.57
N ARG A 208 -0.26 -18.28 -1.45
CA ARG A 208 -0.53 -16.84 -1.21
C ARG A 208 -0.12 -16.34 0.18
N ARG A 209 1.13 -16.59 0.56
CA ARG A 209 1.69 -16.22 1.87
C ARG A 209 2.89 -15.32 1.72
N TRP A 210 3.00 -14.38 2.65
CA TRP A 210 4.18 -13.56 2.82
C TRP A 210 5.16 -14.22 3.78
N TYR A 211 6.44 -14.15 3.45
CA TYR A 211 7.52 -14.69 4.26
C TYR A 211 8.59 -13.63 4.50
N HIS A 212 9.01 -13.47 5.75
CA HIS A 212 10.19 -12.65 6.06
C HIS A 212 11.41 -13.20 5.32
N ARG A 213 12.17 -12.31 4.67
CA ARG A 213 13.42 -12.65 3.98
C ARG A 213 14.36 -13.43 4.91
N THR A 214 14.53 -12.95 6.14
CA THR A 214 15.40 -13.59 7.15
C THR A 214 14.93 -15.01 7.49
N CYS A 215 13.62 -15.23 7.62
CA CYS A 215 13.05 -16.55 7.91
C CYS A 215 13.28 -17.54 6.76
N LEU A 216 13.16 -17.10 5.50
CA LEU A 216 13.46 -17.94 4.34
C LEU A 216 14.92 -18.36 4.30
N VAL A 217 15.84 -17.41 4.52
CA VAL A 217 17.29 -17.67 4.53
C VAL A 217 17.67 -18.62 5.67
N ILE A 218 17.23 -18.35 6.91
CA ILE A 218 17.52 -19.19 8.08
C ILE A 218 16.99 -20.62 7.89
N ARG A 219 15.85 -20.79 7.20
CA ARG A 219 15.25 -22.10 6.92
C ARG A 219 15.82 -22.77 5.67
N GLY A 220 16.82 -22.19 5.02
CA GLY A 220 17.42 -22.76 3.80
C GLY A 220 16.46 -22.81 2.62
N SER A 221 15.45 -21.93 2.57
CA SER A 221 14.50 -21.81 1.45
C SER A 221 15.14 -21.04 0.29
N ILE A 222 16.26 -21.57 -0.19
CA ILE A 222 17.16 -20.96 -1.18
C ILE A 222 17.23 -21.88 -2.40
N GLU A 223 17.26 -21.31 -3.59
CA GLU A 223 17.52 -22.02 -4.83
C GLU A 223 19.04 -22.11 -5.05
N SER A 224 19.55 -23.33 -5.13
CA SER A 224 20.98 -23.58 -5.33
C SER A 224 21.34 -23.60 -6.81
N LYS A 225 22.43 -22.92 -7.19
CA LYS A 225 23.07 -23.03 -8.52
C LYS A 225 22.18 -22.59 -9.69
N VAL A 226 21.38 -21.55 -9.50
CA VAL A 226 20.54 -20.96 -10.56
C VAL A 226 21.23 -19.72 -11.12
N THR A 227 21.34 -19.61 -12.44
CA THR A 227 21.82 -18.40 -13.09
C THR A 227 20.81 -17.26 -12.96
N LYS A 228 21.23 -16.00 -13.11
CA LYS A 228 20.31 -14.83 -13.07
C LYS A 228 19.13 -15.02 -14.02
N ARG A 229 19.38 -15.53 -15.23
CA ARG A 229 18.34 -15.72 -16.24
C ARG A 229 17.36 -16.84 -15.90
N GLU A 230 17.86 -18.00 -15.48
CA GLU A 230 16.99 -19.11 -15.05
C GLU A 230 16.11 -18.69 -13.87
N ARG A 231 16.66 -17.85 -12.99
CA ARG A 231 15.94 -17.29 -11.85
C ARG A 231 14.80 -16.37 -12.29
N GLU A 232 15.10 -15.40 -13.15
CA GLU A 232 14.11 -14.50 -13.73
C GLU A 232 12.98 -15.26 -14.44
N ASP A 233 13.32 -16.28 -15.23
CA ASP A 233 12.33 -17.07 -15.96
C ASP A 233 11.53 -17.98 -15.00
N SER A 234 12.12 -18.44 -13.90
CA SER A 234 11.40 -19.16 -12.82
C SER A 234 10.40 -18.24 -12.11
N LEU A 235 10.78 -16.99 -11.80
CA LEU A 235 9.87 -15.99 -11.24
C LEU A 235 8.71 -15.68 -12.18
N LEU A 236 8.99 -15.55 -13.48
CA LEU A 236 7.96 -15.37 -14.50
C LEU A 236 7.08 -16.61 -14.68
N SER A 237 7.54 -17.80 -14.31
CA SER A 237 6.74 -19.03 -14.37
C SER A 237 5.74 -19.14 -13.21
N SER A 238 5.97 -18.42 -12.11
CA SER A 238 5.08 -18.41 -10.92
C SER A 238 3.86 -17.51 -11.14
N SER A 239 2.76 -18.11 -11.63
CA SER A 239 1.52 -17.40 -11.95
C SER A 239 0.78 -16.91 -10.68
N PRO A 240 0.28 -15.66 -10.65
CA PRO A 240 -0.56 -15.17 -9.57
C PRO A 240 -2.01 -15.66 -9.68
N ASP A 241 -2.43 -16.23 -10.80
CA ASP A 241 -3.84 -16.58 -11.06
C ASP A 241 -4.04 -18.10 -11.26
N SER A 242 -2.97 -18.90 -11.23
CA SER A 242 -3.00 -20.36 -11.37
C SER A 242 -1.92 -21.00 -10.51
N ASP A 243 -2.20 -22.18 -9.96
CA ASP A 243 -1.19 -22.99 -9.28
C ASP A 243 -0.29 -23.75 -10.27
N GLU A 244 -0.74 -23.91 -11.51
CA GLU A 244 0.06 -24.49 -12.59
C GLU A 244 1.14 -23.51 -13.06
N PRO A 245 2.41 -23.95 -13.18
CA PRO A 245 3.48 -23.10 -13.71
C PRO A 245 3.18 -22.63 -15.14
N PHE A 246 3.43 -21.35 -15.40
CA PHE A 246 3.33 -20.82 -16.75
C PHE A 246 4.50 -21.36 -17.61
N PRO A 247 4.26 -21.90 -18.82
CA PRO A 247 5.28 -22.60 -19.60
C PRO A 247 6.22 -21.63 -20.35
N VAL A 248 7.01 -20.82 -19.63
CA VAL A 248 7.90 -19.79 -20.20
C VAL A 248 8.83 -20.36 -21.28
N ALA A 249 9.36 -21.56 -21.07
CA ALA A 249 10.27 -22.24 -22.01
C ALA A 249 9.66 -22.42 -23.41
N ALA A 250 8.34 -22.64 -23.51
CA ALA A 250 7.65 -22.79 -24.79
C ALA A 250 7.74 -21.52 -25.67
N TYR A 251 7.96 -20.36 -25.05
CA TYR A 251 8.00 -19.06 -25.71
C TYR A 251 9.44 -18.53 -25.92
N GLN A 252 10.46 -19.29 -25.52
CA GLN A 252 11.86 -18.92 -25.72
C GLN A 252 12.39 -19.34 -27.09
N HIS A 253 11.82 -20.38 -27.69
CA HIS A 253 12.27 -20.87 -28.97
C HIS A 253 11.83 -19.94 -30.12
N PRO A 254 12.74 -19.59 -31.05
CA PRO A 254 12.39 -18.73 -32.17
C PRO A 254 11.33 -19.36 -33.08
N VAL A 255 10.20 -18.69 -33.26
CA VAL A 255 9.17 -19.10 -34.22
C VAL A 255 9.34 -18.34 -35.54
N PRO A 256 9.04 -18.96 -36.69
CA PRO A 256 9.13 -18.27 -37.97
C PRO A 256 8.05 -17.18 -38.03
N MET A 257 8.47 -15.91 -38.16
CA MET A 257 7.57 -14.77 -38.30
C MET A 257 7.76 -14.05 -39.65
N PRO A 258 6.68 -13.55 -40.27
CA PRO A 258 6.79 -12.72 -41.47
C PRO A 258 7.58 -11.44 -41.16
N SER A 259 8.62 -11.13 -41.92
CA SER A 259 9.34 -9.86 -41.76
C SER A 259 8.38 -8.66 -41.86
N PRO A 260 8.46 -7.68 -40.94
CA PRO A 260 7.67 -6.46 -41.04
C PRO A 260 7.96 -5.79 -42.38
N LYS A 261 6.91 -5.51 -43.16
CA LYS A 261 7.02 -4.82 -44.44
C LYS A 261 7.61 -3.43 -44.17
N LYS A 262 8.94 -3.27 -44.29
CA LYS A 262 9.56 -1.94 -44.34
C LYS A 262 8.86 -1.19 -45.46
N GLY A 263 8.22 -0.07 -45.12
CA GLY A 263 7.44 0.75 -46.05
C GLY A 263 8.25 0.99 -47.31
N ARG A 264 7.86 0.34 -48.40
CA ARG A 264 8.46 0.58 -49.72
C ARG A 264 7.95 1.94 -50.16
N GLY A 265 8.86 2.91 -50.24
CA GLY A 265 8.65 4.06 -51.12
C GLY A 265 8.34 3.58 -52.56
N PRO A 266 7.72 4.43 -53.38
CA PRO A 266 7.23 4.05 -54.70
C PRO A 266 8.42 3.77 -55.62
N GLY A 267 8.84 2.51 -55.65
CA GLY A 267 9.93 2.01 -56.47
C GLY A 267 9.52 0.70 -57.12
N THR A 268 9.17 0.79 -58.39
CA THR A 268 8.89 -0.31 -59.32
C THR A 268 10.04 -1.32 -59.32
N GLY A 269 9.81 -2.57 -58.90
CA GLY A 269 10.84 -3.61 -59.05
C GLY A 269 10.62 -4.90 -58.28
N ARG A 270 10.36 -5.96 -59.06
CA ARG A 270 10.58 -7.42 -58.85
C ARG A 270 10.44 -8.00 -57.44
N GLY A 271 9.53 -8.99 -57.34
CA GLY A 271 9.25 -9.77 -56.14
C GLY A 271 10.48 -10.47 -55.58
N LYS A 272 10.99 -9.94 -54.46
CA LYS A 272 11.88 -10.67 -53.55
C LYS A 272 11.00 -11.39 -52.54
N GLY A 273 11.25 -12.68 -52.34
CA GLY A 273 10.52 -13.53 -51.40
C GLY A 273 10.43 -12.91 -50.00
N LYS A 274 9.31 -13.15 -49.32
CA LYS A 274 9.11 -12.72 -47.93
C LYS A 274 10.23 -13.32 -47.08
N SER A 275 11.11 -12.48 -46.53
CA SER A 275 12.12 -12.94 -45.58
C SER A 275 11.40 -13.41 -44.31
N ILE A 276 11.72 -14.62 -43.84
CA ILE A 276 11.23 -15.17 -42.58
C ILE A 276 12.29 -14.84 -41.54
N VAL A 277 11.88 -14.17 -40.46
CA VAL A 277 12.75 -13.89 -39.31
C VAL A 277 12.30 -14.79 -38.18
N HIS A 278 13.25 -15.48 -37.55
CA HIS A 278 13.00 -16.28 -36.37
C HIS A 278 13.13 -15.39 -35.14
N VAL A 279 12.02 -15.15 -34.45
CA VAL A 279 11.97 -14.33 -33.23
C VAL A 279 11.27 -15.12 -32.14
N SER A 280 11.85 -15.14 -30.94
CA SER A 280 11.17 -15.69 -29.75
C SER A 280 9.94 -14.82 -29.45
N PRO A 281 8.74 -15.41 -29.23
CA PRO A 281 7.57 -14.63 -28.82
C PRO A 281 7.84 -13.73 -27.62
N LEU A 282 8.62 -14.23 -26.65
CA LEU A 282 9.03 -13.45 -25.48
C LEU A 282 9.83 -12.20 -25.88
N ALA A 283 10.74 -12.31 -26.85
CA ALA A 283 11.55 -11.18 -27.34
C ALA A 283 10.75 -10.12 -28.12
N THR A 284 9.46 -10.34 -28.38
CA THR A 284 8.58 -9.35 -29.04
C THR A 284 7.91 -8.40 -28.06
N LEU A 285 7.93 -8.73 -26.76
CA LEU A 285 7.31 -7.91 -25.71
C LEU A 285 8.23 -6.76 -25.30
N PRO A 286 7.68 -5.64 -24.79
CA PRO A 286 8.48 -4.54 -24.27
C PRO A 286 9.45 -5.00 -23.17
N GLU A 287 10.70 -4.55 -23.23
CA GLU A 287 11.76 -4.95 -22.30
C GLU A 287 11.40 -4.58 -20.84
N ASP A 288 11.07 -3.32 -20.58
CA ASP A 288 10.63 -2.83 -19.26
C ASP A 288 9.47 -3.68 -18.65
N LEU A 289 8.55 -4.18 -19.49
CA LEU A 289 7.43 -5.01 -19.05
C LEU A 289 7.92 -6.39 -18.60
N LEU A 290 8.81 -6.99 -19.39
CA LEU A 290 9.40 -8.29 -19.06
C LEU A 290 10.28 -8.21 -17.81
N GLU A 291 11.11 -7.18 -17.71
CA GLU A 291 11.94 -6.93 -16.53
C GLU A 291 11.06 -6.85 -15.28
N THR A 292 9.99 -6.05 -15.34
CA THR A 292 9.04 -5.94 -14.22
C THR A 292 8.36 -7.27 -13.88
N ALA A 293 7.92 -8.02 -14.88
CA ALA A 293 7.24 -9.31 -14.67
C ALA A 293 8.17 -10.37 -14.05
N ARG A 294 9.49 -10.22 -14.23
CA ARG A 294 10.54 -11.09 -13.69
C ARG A 294 11.01 -10.71 -12.30
N LEU A 295 10.55 -9.59 -11.74
CA LEU A 295 10.92 -9.21 -10.38
C LEU A 295 10.30 -10.17 -9.35
N PRO A 296 10.99 -10.38 -8.22
CA PRO A 296 10.37 -10.99 -7.05
C PRO A 296 9.27 -10.07 -6.49
N ILE A 297 8.26 -10.65 -5.85
CA ILE A 297 7.20 -9.86 -5.22
C ILE A 297 7.59 -9.58 -3.77
N VAL A 298 7.87 -8.32 -3.46
CA VAL A 298 8.40 -7.91 -2.15
C VAL A 298 7.68 -6.70 -1.56
N LYS A 299 7.76 -6.54 -0.23
CA LYS A 299 7.30 -5.36 0.53
C LYS A 299 8.18 -5.09 1.76
N GLY A 300 8.22 -3.84 2.24
CA GLY A 300 9.11 -3.38 3.32
C GLY A 300 9.62 -1.94 3.14
N ALA A 301 10.04 -1.29 4.24
CA ALA A 301 10.53 0.10 4.23
C ALA A 301 11.69 0.36 3.26
N LYS A 302 12.57 -0.62 3.09
CA LYS A 302 13.68 -0.54 2.12
C LYS A 302 13.24 -0.92 0.71
N VAL A 303 12.08 -1.56 0.59
CA VAL A 303 11.70 -2.34 -0.58
C VAL A 303 10.39 -2.02 -1.29
N GLY A 304 9.95 -0.77 -1.22
CA GLY A 304 8.71 -0.32 -1.84
C GLY A 304 7.58 0.00 -0.86
N GLY A 305 7.91 0.18 0.43
CA GLY A 305 6.97 0.63 1.45
C GLY A 305 6.05 -0.47 1.96
N LEU A 306 4.89 -0.05 2.46
CA LEU A 306 3.90 -0.92 3.14
C LEU A 306 3.35 -2.03 2.23
N VAL A 307 3.00 -1.69 1.00
CA VAL A 307 2.37 -2.62 0.04
C VAL A 307 3.43 -3.29 -0.84
N GLY A 308 4.53 -2.61 -1.12
CA GLY A 308 5.61 -3.13 -1.96
C GLY A 308 5.27 -3.09 -3.45
N ASN A 309 5.86 -4.01 -4.23
CA ASN A 309 5.74 -4.04 -5.69
C ASN A 309 4.64 -5.00 -6.21
N VAL A 310 3.87 -5.63 -5.31
CA VAL A 310 2.92 -6.72 -5.66
C VAL A 310 1.98 -6.37 -6.80
N ARG A 311 1.32 -5.22 -6.75
CA ARG A 311 0.36 -4.81 -7.78
C ARG A 311 1.01 -4.66 -9.15
N GLY A 312 2.18 -4.01 -9.21
CA GLY A 312 2.89 -3.77 -10.46
C GLY A 312 3.43 -5.06 -11.09
N VAL A 313 4.06 -5.92 -10.29
CA VAL A 313 4.59 -7.21 -10.76
C VAL A 313 3.47 -8.16 -11.20
N VAL A 314 2.39 -8.28 -10.42
CA VAL A 314 1.23 -9.10 -10.78
C VAL A 314 0.57 -8.61 -12.07
N ALA A 315 0.37 -7.29 -12.21
CA ALA A 315 -0.17 -6.71 -13.43
C ALA A 315 0.75 -6.97 -14.64
N ALA A 316 2.07 -6.85 -14.47
CA ALA A 316 3.04 -7.14 -15.52
C ALA A 316 2.95 -8.60 -15.99
N ARG A 317 2.96 -9.56 -15.05
CA ARG A 317 2.82 -11.00 -15.34
C ARG A 317 1.54 -11.31 -16.10
N ARG A 318 0.40 -10.77 -15.65
CA ARG A 318 -0.90 -10.93 -16.31
C ARG A 318 -0.88 -10.45 -17.77
N ILE A 319 -0.29 -9.28 -18.04
CA ILE A 319 -0.17 -8.74 -19.40
C ILE A 319 0.75 -9.62 -20.26
N VAL A 320 1.89 -10.07 -19.72
CA VAL A 320 2.82 -10.96 -20.42
C VAL A 320 2.13 -12.27 -20.80
N TYR A 321 1.43 -12.93 -19.86
CA TYR A 321 0.74 -14.19 -20.14
C TYR A 321 -0.35 -14.02 -21.20
N ALA A 322 -1.19 -13.00 -21.07
CA ALA A 322 -2.26 -12.73 -22.03
C ALA A 322 -1.71 -12.49 -23.46
N ALA A 323 -0.57 -11.80 -23.58
CA ALA A 323 0.09 -11.56 -24.85
C ALA A 323 0.73 -12.81 -25.45
N LEU A 324 1.41 -13.63 -24.65
CA LEU A 324 2.06 -14.86 -25.11
C LEU A 324 1.05 -15.93 -25.53
N GLU A 325 -0.08 -16.04 -24.83
CA GLU A 325 -1.17 -16.95 -25.18
C GLU A 325 -2.03 -16.44 -26.35
N GLY A 326 -1.73 -15.26 -26.89
CA GLY A 326 -2.49 -14.64 -27.98
C GLY A 326 -3.91 -14.23 -27.61
N ARG A 327 -4.23 -14.12 -26.31
CA ARG A 327 -5.54 -13.68 -25.82
C ARG A 327 -5.73 -12.19 -26.04
N GLU A 328 -4.73 -11.38 -25.69
CA GLU A 328 -4.80 -9.92 -25.79
C GLU A 328 -3.44 -9.32 -26.18
N PRO A 329 -3.38 -8.30 -27.05
CA PRO A 329 -2.13 -7.60 -27.32
C PRO A 329 -1.72 -6.74 -26.11
N VAL A 330 -0.43 -6.41 -25.99
CA VAL A 330 0.07 -5.50 -24.95
C VAL A 330 -0.66 -4.14 -25.04
N PRO A 331 -1.36 -3.68 -23.99
CA PRO A 331 -2.10 -2.42 -24.02
C PRO A 331 -1.19 -1.19 -24.20
N LYS A 332 -1.59 -0.20 -25.00
CA LYS A 332 -0.77 1.01 -25.26
C LYS A 332 -0.41 1.82 -24.00
N GLY A 333 -1.21 1.73 -22.94
CA GLY A 333 -1.01 2.40 -21.65
C GLY A 333 -0.51 1.48 -20.53
N TRP A 334 0.11 0.34 -20.85
CA TRP A 334 0.53 -0.64 -19.85
C TRP A 334 1.51 -0.04 -18.81
N ARG A 335 2.41 0.85 -19.24
CA ARG A 335 3.45 1.45 -18.39
C ARG A 335 2.86 2.22 -17.21
N GLU A 336 1.76 2.93 -17.43
CA GLU A 336 1.08 3.68 -16.36
C GLU A 336 0.53 2.75 -15.28
N LYS A 337 -0.01 1.59 -15.69
CA LYS A 337 -0.59 0.60 -14.76
C LYS A 337 0.46 -0.20 -14.01
N VAL A 338 1.59 -0.47 -14.66
CA VAL A 338 2.62 -1.39 -14.14
C VAL A 338 3.74 -0.65 -13.42
N ILE A 339 4.30 0.40 -14.04
CA ILE A 339 5.50 1.09 -13.58
C ILE A 339 5.13 2.42 -12.90
N ASP A 340 4.46 3.32 -13.62
CA ASP A 340 4.24 4.67 -13.08
C ASP A 340 3.24 4.68 -11.92
N GLY A 341 2.30 3.75 -11.94
CA GLY A 341 1.35 3.50 -10.86
C GLY A 341 1.93 2.74 -9.66
N CYS A 342 3.14 2.19 -9.74
CA CYS A 342 3.75 1.45 -8.63
C CYS A 342 5.06 2.13 -8.20
N LYS A 343 5.02 2.84 -7.07
CA LYS A 343 6.18 3.58 -6.55
C LYS A 343 7.36 2.63 -6.28
N ALA A 344 7.09 1.45 -5.74
CA ALA A 344 8.10 0.45 -5.42
C ALA A 344 9.00 0.12 -6.62
N ILE A 345 8.42 -0.11 -7.79
CA ILE A 345 9.17 -0.45 -9.02
C ILE A 345 10.04 0.73 -9.48
N ARG A 346 9.53 1.97 -9.38
CA ARG A 346 10.31 3.17 -9.73
C ARG A 346 11.48 3.40 -8.80
N GLU A 347 11.29 3.17 -7.50
CA GLU A 347 12.33 3.32 -6.49
C GLU A 347 13.35 2.18 -6.55
N GLU A 348 12.93 0.96 -6.86
CA GLU A 348 13.82 -0.20 -7.03
C GLU A 348 14.90 0.08 -8.11
N ALA A 349 14.49 0.66 -9.24
CA ALA A 349 15.41 1.10 -10.29
C ALA A 349 16.39 2.21 -9.83
N ALA A 350 16.05 2.97 -8.80
CA ALA A 350 16.86 4.09 -8.30
C ALA A 350 17.84 3.68 -7.18
N TYR A 351 17.50 2.67 -6.38
CA TYR A 351 18.24 2.32 -5.15
C TYR A 351 19.07 1.04 -5.22
N GLY A 352 19.01 0.28 -6.32
CA GLY A 352 19.97 -0.79 -6.62
C GLY A 352 20.11 -1.86 -5.53
N TRP A 353 19.05 -2.63 -5.27
CA TRP A 353 19.04 -3.75 -4.31
C TRP A 353 19.88 -4.98 -4.66
N GLU A 354 20.83 -4.87 -5.59
CA GLU A 354 21.56 -6.04 -6.06
C GLU A 354 22.41 -6.73 -4.96
N ASP A 355 22.54 -6.13 -3.77
CA ASP A 355 23.17 -6.78 -2.62
C ASP A 355 22.15 -7.28 -1.58
N GLU A 356 21.98 -8.62 -1.51
CA GLU A 356 22.16 -9.43 -0.28
C GLU A 356 21.24 -10.67 -0.18
N ALA A 357 20.10 -10.72 -0.89
CA ALA A 357 19.23 -11.90 -0.80
C ALA A 357 19.63 -12.99 -1.80
N PRO A 358 19.93 -14.23 -1.36
CA PRO A 358 20.10 -15.34 -2.28
C PRO A 358 18.77 -15.63 -3.01
N PRO A 359 18.78 -16.29 -4.18
CA PRO A 359 17.55 -16.72 -4.86
C PRO A 359 16.65 -17.52 -3.90
N LEU A 360 15.42 -17.04 -3.65
CA LEU A 360 14.52 -17.64 -2.66
C LEU A 360 13.44 -18.48 -3.33
N LYS A 361 12.99 -19.52 -2.62
CA LYS A 361 11.85 -20.34 -3.01
C LYS A 361 10.84 -20.47 -1.88
N CYS A 362 9.58 -20.70 -2.24
CA CYS A 362 8.52 -20.93 -1.30
C CYS A 362 8.77 -22.23 -0.50
N PRO A 363 8.71 -22.22 0.84
CA PRO A 363 8.87 -23.43 1.64
C PRO A 363 7.71 -24.43 1.45
N GLN A 364 6.55 -23.98 0.98
CA GLN A 364 5.35 -24.82 0.82
C GLN A 364 5.26 -25.45 -0.57
N CYS A 365 5.21 -24.64 -1.63
CA CYS A 365 5.05 -25.15 -3.00
C CYS A 365 6.38 -25.30 -3.77
N GLN A 366 7.51 -24.90 -3.18
CA GLN A 366 8.82 -24.86 -3.83
C GLN A 366 8.94 -23.93 -5.07
N GLY A 367 7.90 -23.15 -5.38
CA GLY A 367 7.93 -22.14 -6.45
C GLY A 367 8.86 -20.97 -6.14
N ALA A 368 9.37 -20.31 -7.18
CA ALA A 368 10.22 -19.14 -7.07
C ALA A 368 9.46 -17.95 -6.44
N ILE A 369 10.08 -17.26 -5.45
CA ILE A 369 9.50 -16.10 -4.75
C ILE A 369 10.41 -14.87 -4.74
#